data_AF-A0A6I1KJ57-F1
#
_entry.id   AF-A0A6I1KJ57-F1
#
_cell.length_a   1.000
_cell.length_b   1.000
_cell.length_c   1.000
_cell.angle_alpha   90.00
_cell.angle_beta   90.00
_cell.angle_gamma   90.00
#
_symmetry.space_group_name_H-M   'P 1'
#
loop_
_entity.id
_entity.type
_entity.pdbx_description
1 polymer ?
#
loop_
_entity_poly.entity_id
_entity_poly.type
_entity_poly.pdbx_seq_one_letter_code
_entity_poly.pdbx_strand_id
1 'polypeptide(L)'
;MEKYGKSLLYVRYRYDEIRGVRLKTVEIVVEEKPWKPFSRLRDEDIVPIMAAYTEKALRDRLKAAGGRWDPEKKLWLVPYGSVRGTELEERIQADFIKGKRGL
;
A
#
# COMPACT_ATOMS: atom_id res chain seq x y z
N MET A 1 12.74 -36.04 3.71
CA MET A 1 12.94 -34.98 2.69
C MET A 1 11.71 -34.08 2.64
N GLU A 2 11.80 -32.89 3.22
CA GLU A 2 10.76 -31.85 3.06
C GLU A 2 11.11 -31.00 1.84
N LYS A 3 10.69 -31.43 0.64
CA LYS A 3 11.10 -30.82 -0.64
C LYS A 3 10.92 -29.28 -0.70
N TYR A 4 9.97 -28.74 0.05
CA TYR A 4 9.61 -27.31 0.03
C TYR A 4 9.78 -26.61 1.39
N GLY A 5 10.18 -27.36 2.43
CA GLY A 5 10.45 -26.84 3.79
C GLY A 5 9.40 -25.84 4.30
N LYS A 6 9.88 -24.77 4.94
CA LYS A 6 9.08 -23.70 5.55
C LYS A 6 8.38 -22.78 4.55
N SER A 7 8.75 -22.83 3.27
CA SER A 7 8.17 -21.97 2.23
C SER A 7 6.88 -22.57 1.64
N LEU A 8 6.52 -23.79 2.01
CA LEU A 8 5.27 -24.42 1.60
C LEU A 8 4.09 -23.72 2.27
N LEU A 9 3.21 -23.11 1.46
CA LEU A 9 2.02 -22.43 1.95
C LEU A 9 0.81 -23.38 1.96
N TYR A 10 0.52 -24.01 0.83
CA TYR A 10 -0.59 -24.96 0.70
C TYR A 10 -0.24 -26.15 -0.18
N VAL A 11 -0.91 -27.27 0.10
CA VAL A 11 -0.94 -28.46 -0.76
C VAL A 11 -2.37 -28.71 -1.18
N ARG A 12 -2.62 -28.77 -2.49
CA ARG A 12 -3.94 -29.09 -3.03
C ARG A 12 -3.91 -30.41 -3.78
N TYR A 13 -4.90 -31.24 -3.50
CA TYR A 13 -5.13 -32.48 -4.21
C TYR A 13 -6.34 -32.31 -5.11
N ARG A 14 -6.21 -32.75 -6.36
CA ARG A 14 -7.33 -32.85 -7.30
C ARG A 14 -7.29 -34.23 -7.95
N TYR A 15 -8.44 -34.88 -7.93
CA TYR A 15 -8.64 -36.16 -8.61
C TYR A 15 -9.34 -35.87 -9.93
N ASP A 16 -8.78 -36.41 -11.01
CA ASP A 16 -9.32 -36.31 -12.36
C ASP A 16 -9.63 -37.74 -12.81
N GLU A 17 -10.88 -38.15 -12.62
CA GLU A 17 -11.33 -39.52 -12.85
C GLU A 17 -11.35 -39.87 -14.34
N ILE A 18 -11.68 -38.90 -15.20
CA ILE A 18 -11.71 -39.06 -16.66
C ILE A 18 -10.30 -39.41 -17.19
N ARG A 19 -9.27 -38.74 -16.65
CA ARG A 19 -7.87 -39.00 -17.03
C ARG A 19 -7.18 -40.06 -16.17
N GLY A 20 -7.83 -40.54 -15.11
CA GLY A 20 -7.28 -41.50 -14.16
C GLY A 20 -6.05 -40.98 -13.39
N VAL A 21 -5.96 -39.67 -13.13
CA VAL A 21 -4.78 -39.07 -12.47
C VAL A 21 -5.14 -38.35 -11.18
N ARG A 22 -4.23 -38.43 -10.19
CA ARG A 22 -4.24 -37.58 -9.01
C ARG A 22 -3.17 -36.50 -9.16
N LEU A 23 -3.62 -35.25 -9.21
CA LEU A 23 -2.74 -34.09 -9.23
C LEU A 23 -2.47 -33.65 -7.79
N LYS A 24 -1.19 -33.47 -7.45
CA LYS A 24 -0.75 -32.84 -6.21
C LYS A 24 -0.02 -31.55 -6.58
N THR A 25 -0.64 -30.42 -6.28
CA THR A 25 -0.05 -29.10 -6.51
C THR A 25 0.37 -28.49 -5.18
N VAL A 26 1.41 -27.66 -5.22
CA VAL A 26 1.87 -26.90 -4.06
C VAL A 26 1.82 -25.42 -4.39
N GLU A 27 1.40 -24.63 -3.41
CA GLU A 27 1.59 -23.19 -3.40
C GLU A 27 2.82 -22.91 -2.52
N ILE A 28 3.80 -22.22 -3.09
CA ILE A 28 5.09 -21.98 -2.44
C ILE A 28 5.35 -20.48 -2.40
N VAL A 29 5.85 -20.00 -1.26
CA VAL A 29 6.35 -18.63 -1.11
C VAL A 29 7.69 -18.54 -1.82
N VAL A 30 7.73 -17.81 -2.93
CA VAL A 30 8.96 -17.53 -3.69
C VAL A 30 9.65 -16.26 -3.20
N GLU A 31 8.88 -15.31 -2.64
CA GLU A 31 9.37 -14.05 -2.10
C GLU A 31 8.43 -13.57 -1.01
N GLU A 32 9.01 -13.07 0.08
CA GLU A 32 8.31 -12.35 1.14
C GLU A 32 8.97 -10.98 1.29
N LYS A 33 8.19 -9.92 1.11
CA LYS A 33 8.64 -8.54 1.30
C LYS A 33 7.61 -7.78 2.13
N PRO A 34 8.03 -6.78 2.92
CA PRO A 34 7.10 -5.85 3.55
C PRO A 34 6.21 -5.21 2.49
N TRP A 35 4.91 -5.52 2.55
CA TRP A 35 3.89 -4.90 1.70
C TRP A 35 3.00 -4.01 2.57
N LYS A 36 2.86 -2.73 2.19
CA LYS A 36 1.94 -1.81 2.85
C LYS A 36 0.62 -1.82 2.10
N PRO A 37 -0.47 -2.39 2.65
CA PRO A 37 -1.79 -2.21 2.06
C PRO A 37 -2.20 -0.75 2.22
N PHE A 38 -2.12 0.04 1.15
CA PHE A 38 -2.75 1.37 1.05
C PHE A 38 -4.22 1.26 0.57
N SER A 39 -4.85 0.11 0.79
CA SER A 39 -6.08 -0.32 0.11
C SER A 39 -7.38 0.34 0.61
N ARG A 40 -7.33 1.36 1.48
CA ARG A 40 -8.52 2.08 1.93
C ARG A 40 -8.57 3.55 1.51
N LEU A 41 -7.47 4.10 0.97
CA LEU A 41 -7.50 5.48 0.51
C LEU A 41 -8.11 5.51 -0.89
N ARG A 42 -9.23 6.22 -1.00
CA ARG A 42 -9.86 6.53 -2.28
C ARG A 42 -9.24 7.78 -2.84
N ASP A 43 -9.34 7.98 -4.15
CA ASP A 43 -8.72 9.13 -4.82
C ASP A 43 -9.23 10.47 -4.26
N GLU A 44 -10.49 10.52 -3.80
CA GLU A 44 -11.11 11.67 -3.15
C GLU A 44 -10.70 11.89 -1.69
N ASP A 45 -10.03 10.94 -1.03
CA ASP A 45 -9.63 11.10 0.37
C ASP A 45 -8.56 12.20 0.49
N ILE A 46 -8.76 13.14 1.42
CA ILE A 46 -7.80 14.20 1.70
C ILE A 46 -6.74 13.67 2.66
N VAL A 47 -5.49 13.64 2.21
CA VAL A 47 -4.34 13.14 2.98
C VAL A 47 -3.49 14.29 3.52
N PRO A 48 -3.04 14.21 4.78
CA PRO A 48 -2.12 15.17 5.37
C PRO A 48 -0.66 14.84 5.04
N ILE A 49 0.07 15.83 4.53
CA ILE A 49 1.51 15.78 4.23
C ILE A 49 2.21 16.93 4.96
N MET A 50 3.29 16.62 5.67
CA MET A 50 4.12 17.64 6.31
C MET A 50 5.18 18.14 5.33
N ALA A 51 5.35 19.46 5.27
CA ALA A 51 6.45 20.09 4.54
C ALA A 51 7.03 21.21 5.40
N ALA A 52 8.33 21.14 5.67
CA ALA A 52 9.02 22.19 6.41
C ALA A 52 9.01 23.51 5.64
N TYR A 53 9.16 24.62 6.35
CA TYR A 53 9.18 25.95 5.73
C TYR A 53 10.33 26.11 4.70
N THR A 54 11.45 25.43 4.92
CA THR A 54 12.61 25.44 4.01
C THR A 54 12.39 24.61 2.74
N GLU A 55 11.44 23.67 2.73
CA GLU A 55 11.16 22.79 1.59
C GLU A 55 10.30 23.48 0.53
N LYS A 56 10.78 24.60 -0.05
CA LYS A 56 10.04 25.37 -1.06
C LYS A 56 9.57 24.51 -2.24
N ALA A 57 10.48 23.69 -2.81
CA ALA A 57 10.14 22.82 -3.94
C ALA A 57 9.05 21.79 -3.60
N LEU A 58 9.04 21.25 -2.38
CA LEU A 58 7.99 20.35 -1.91
C LEU A 58 6.65 21.06 -1.81
N ARG A 59 6.62 22.25 -1.20
CA ARG A 59 5.40 23.07 -1.09
C ARG A 59 4.85 23.47 -2.46
N ASP A 60 5.73 23.78 -3.42
CA ASP A 60 5.32 24.10 -4.79
C ASP A 60 4.69 22.87 -5.48
N ARG A 61 5.25 21.67 -5.29
CA ARG A 61 4.64 20.40 -5.75
C ARG A 61 3.30 20.12 -5.07
N LEU A 62 3.19 20.34 -3.76
CA LEU A 62 1.93 20.14 -3.02
C LEU A 62 0.84 21.09 -3.50
N LYS A 63 1.17 22.36 -3.76
CA LYS A 63 0.23 23.32 -4.39
C LYS A 63 -0.19 22.87 -5.79
N ALA A 64 0.76 22.42 -6.62
CA ALA A 64 0.46 21.94 -7.97
C ALA A 64 -0.46 20.70 -7.96
N ALA A 65 -0.35 19.86 -6.94
CA ALA A 65 -1.22 18.70 -6.70
C ALA A 65 -2.61 19.06 -6.13
N GLY A 66 -2.95 20.35 -6.02
CA GLY A 66 -4.22 20.84 -5.45
C GLY A 66 -4.22 20.94 -3.93
N GLY A 67 -3.04 20.90 -3.29
CA GLY A 67 -2.87 20.95 -1.86
C GLY A 67 -3.24 22.29 -1.24
N ARG A 68 -3.89 22.22 -0.08
CA ARG A 68 -4.24 23.40 0.76
C ARG A 68 -3.45 23.37 2.05
N TRP A 69 -2.94 24.53 2.45
CA TRP A 69 -2.25 24.67 3.74
C TRP A 69 -3.26 24.82 4.88
N ASP A 70 -3.16 23.95 5.89
CA ASP A 70 -3.87 24.05 7.17
C ASP A 70 -2.88 24.62 8.22
N PRO A 71 -3.00 25.90 8.60
CA PRO A 71 -2.06 26.56 9.51
C PRO A 71 -2.20 26.09 10.96
N GLU A 72 -3.39 25.61 11.37
CA GLU A 72 -3.63 25.13 12.74
C GLU A 72 -2.88 23.83 12.98
N LYS A 73 -2.97 22.91 12.01
CA LYS A 73 -2.28 21.61 12.07
C LYS A 73 -0.85 21.68 11.56
N LYS A 74 -0.48 22.76 10.86
CA LYS A 74 0.78 22.93 10.13
C LYS A 74 1.01 21.82 9.10
N LEU A 75 -0.04 21.48 8.34
CA LEU A 75 -0.02 20.40 7.35
C LEU A 75 -0.59 20.84 6.01
N TRP A 76 -0.12 20.19 4.94
CA TRP A 76 -0.71 20.27 3.62
C TRP A 76 -1.77 19.18 3.47
N LEU A 77 -2.97 19.57 3.07
CA LEU A 77 -4.10 18.70 2.80
C LEU A 77 -4.25 18.54 1.30
N VAL A 78 -4.06 17.33 0.78
CA VAL A 78 -4.02 17.06 -0.67
C VAL A 78 -4.96 15.89 -1.01
N PRO A 79 -5.67 15.89 -2.15
CA PRO A 79 -6.37 14.69 -2.61
C PRO A 79 -5.40 13.53 -2.84
N TYR A 80 -5.71 12.35 -2.32
CA TYR A 80 -4.85 11.17 -2.46
C TYR A 80 -4.60 10.81 -3.92
N GLY A 81 -5.63 10.89 -4.77
CA GLY A 81 -5.51 10.60 -6.20
C GLY A 81 -4.46 11.48 -6.91
N SER A 82 -4.24 12.71 -6.43
CA SER A 82 -3.24 13.63 -6.99
C SER A 82 -1.80 13.28 -6.61
N VAL A 83 -1.60 12.46 -5.57
CA VAL A 83 -0.26 12.12 -5.03
C VAL A 83 0.05 10.63 -5.13
N ARG A 84 -0.94 9.78 -5.40
CA ARG A 84 -0.79 8.34 -5.57
C ARG A 84 0.20 8.01 -6.68
N GLY A 85 1.13 7.10 -6.40
CA GLY A 85 2.20 6.68 -7.29
C GLY A 85 3.36 7.69 -7.40
N THR A 86 3.39 8.73 -6.56
CA THR A 86 4.46 9.74 -6.55
C THR A 86 5.25 9.69 -5.23
N GLU A 87 6.40 10.35 -5.17
CA GLU A 87 7.19 10.53 -3.94
C GLU A 87 6.40 11.21 -2.79
N LEU A 88 5.32 11.93 -3.11
CA LEU A 88 4.47 12.58 -2.10
C LEU A 88 3.61 11.57 -1.33
N GLU A 89 3.29 10.42 -1.93
CA GLU A 89 2.55 9.35 -1.27
C GLU A 89 3.30 8.78 -0.07
N GLU A 90 4.63 8.67 -0.17
CA GLU A 90 5.48 8.18 0.92
C GLU A 90 5.53 9.13 2.12
N ARG A 91 5.13 10.40 1.92
CA ARG A 91 5.16 11.46 2.93
C ARG A 91 3.82 11.66 3.63
N ILE A 92 2.81 10.85 3.32
CA ILE A 92 1.53 10.84 4.03
C ILE A 92 1.77 10.43 5.49
N GLN A 93 1.19 11.17 6.43
CA GLN A 93 1.39 10.86 7.84
C GLN A 93 0.89 9.46 8.22
N ALA A 94 1.76 8.69 8.87
CA ALA A 94 1.48 7.30 9.25
C ALA A 94 0.25 7.15 10.17
N ASP A 95 0.00 8.11 11.06
CA ASP A 95 -1.13 8.05 11.99
C ASP A 95 -2.48 8.26 11.27
N PHE A 96 -2.51 9.05 10.19
CA PHE A 96 -3.68 9.14 9.32
C PHE A 96 -3.99 7.79 8.65
N ILE A 97 -2.94 7.12 8.16
CA ILE A 97 -3.07 5.80 7.52
C ILE A 97 -3.55 4.75 8.54
N LYS A 98 -3.06 4.79 9.78
CA LYS A 98 -3.53 3.89 10.86
C LYS A 98 -5.00 4.13 11.21
N GLY A 99 -5.44 5.39 11.31
CA GLY A 99 -6.83 5.73 11.62
C GLY A 99 -7.83 5.22 10.60
N LYS A 100 -7.49 5.28 9.31
CA LYS A 100 -8.32 4.71 8.22
C LYS A 100 -8.28 3.18 8.17
N ARG A 101 -7.30 2.50 8.78
CA ARG A 101 -7.21 1.03 8.82
C ARG A 101 -8.12 0.38 9.87
N GLY A 102 -8.62 1.16 10.84
CA GLY A 102 -9.37 0.68 12.01
C GLY A 102 -10.90 0.79 11.94
N LEU A 103 -11.47 1.02 10.75
CA LEU A 103 -12.92 0.97 10.47
C LEU A 103 -13.25 -0.15 9.48
#